data_AF-A0A0D6EBM2-F1
#
_entry.id   AF-A0A0D6EBM2-F1
#
_cell.length_a   1.000
_cell.length_b   1.000
_cell.length_c   1.000
_cell.angle_alpha   90.00
_cell.angle_beta   90.00
_cell.angle_gamma   90.00
#
_symmetry.space_group_name_H-M   'P 1'
#
loop_
_entity.id
_entity.type
_entity.pdbx_description
1 polymer ?
#
loop_
_entity_poly.entity_id
_entity_poly.type
_entity_poly.pdbx_seq_one_letter_code
_entity_poly.pdbx_strand_id
1 'polypeptide(L)' 'MIEKGHSYTATPLVSHAIFQHIAQQRQAMPAMKADGLIITPSHNPPEDGGIKYNPLPRWPR' A
#
# COMPACT_ATOMS: atom_id res chain seq x y z
N MET A 1 0.16 -6.80 -4.19
CA MET A 1 1.56 -6.65 -4.65
C MET A 1 2.43 -7.41 -3.67
N ILE A 2 3.18 -8.41 -4.13
CA ILE A 2 4.12 -9.17 -3.31
C ILE A 2 5.49 -8.92 -3.92
N GLU A 3 6.35 -8.20 -3.20
CA GLU A 3 7.74 -8.06 -3.59
C GLU A 3 8.43 -9.42 -3.46
N LYS A 4 9.27 -9.76 -4.46
CA LYS A 4 10.03 -11.00 -4.49
C LYS A 4 11.51 -10.65 -4.63
N GLY A 5 12.30 -10.95 -3.60
CA GLY A 5 13.76 -10.76 -3.63
C GLY A 5 14.33 -9.78 -2.61
N HIS A 6 13.58 -9.38 -1.58
CA HIS A 6 14.05 -8.46 -0.52
C HIS A 6 14.36 -7.04 -1.03
N SER A 7 13.76 -6.65 -2.15
CA SER A 7 13.84 -5.31 -2.72
C SER A 7 12.95 -4.32 -1.97
N TYR A 8 13.30 -3.04 -2.05
CA TYR A 8 12.50 -1.98 -1.43
C TYR A 8 11.36 -1.54 -2.34
N THR A 9 10.19 -1.30 -1.74
CA THR A 9 9.04 -0.69 -2.42
C THR A 9 8.84 0.72 -1.90
N ALA A 10 8.86 1.70 -2.79
CA ALA A 10 8.63 3.09 -2.41
C ALA A 10 7.18 3.29 -1.92
N THR A 11 7.01 4.08 -0.85
CA THR A 11 5.72 4.49 -0.28
C THR A 11 4.65 4.88 -1.33
N PRO A 12 4.93 5.74 -2.34
CA PRO A 12 3.91 6.09 -3.34
C PRO A 12 3.45 4.90 -4.21
N LEU A 13 4.32 3.90 -4.42
CA LEU A 13 3.97 2.71 -5.20
C LEU A 13 3.00 1.80 -4.45
N VAL A 14 3.09 1.74 -3.11
CA VAL A 14 2.13 0.99 -2.29
C VAL A 14 0.73 1.59 -2.43
N SER A 15 0.60 2.92 -2.32
CA SER A 15 -0.68 3.61 -2.53
C SER A 15 -1.23 3.34 -3.94
N HIS A 16 -0.38 3.48 -4.96
CA HIS A 16 -0.80 3.25 -6.34
C HIS A 16 -1.30 1.81 -6.58
N ALA A 17 -0.58 0.82 -6.02
CA ALA A 17 -0.95 -0.60 -6.15
C ALA A 17 -2.30 -0.92 -5.49
N ILE A 18 -2.60 -0.31 -4.33
CA ILE A 18 -3.91 -0.47 -3.66
C ILE A 18 -5.04 0.02 -4.58
N PHE A 19 -4.90 1.23 -5.13
CA PHE A 19 -5.91 1.78 -6.05
C PHE A 19 -6.10 0.92 -7.29
N GLN A 20 -5.00 0.48 -7.92
CA GLN A 20 -5.06 -0.37 -9.10
C GLN A 20 -5.75 -1.70 -8.81
N HIS A 21 -5.43 -2.35 -7.69
CA HIS A 21 -6.00 -3.64 -7.33
C HIS A 21 -7.52 -3.55 -7.12
N ILE A 22 -7.97 -2.54 -6.38
CA ILE A 22 -9.41 -2.31 -6.16
C ILE A 22 -10.12 -2.00 -7.49
N ALA A 23 -9.53 -1.14 -8.32
CA ALA A 23 -10.13 -0.75 -9.60
C ALA A 23 -10.30 -1.96 -10.55
N GLN A 24 -9.29 -2.82 -10.65
CA GLN A 24 -9.32 -4.03 -11.49
C GLN A 24 -10.39 -5.03 -11.04
N GLN A 25 -10.68 -5.09 -9.74
CA GLN A 25 -11.57 -6.09 -9.16
C GLN A 25 -13.00 -5.59 -8.99
N ARG A 26 -13.26 -4.29 -9.25
CA ARG A 26 -14.54 -3.64 -9.02
C ARG A 26 -15.73 -4.29 -9.73
N GLN A 27 -15.54 -4.86 -10.92
CA GLN A 27 -16.64 -5.50 -11.67
C GLN A 27 -16.94 -6.91 -11.16
N ALA A 28 -15.92 -7.70 -10.84
CA ALA A 28 -16.07 -9.08 -10.38
C ALA A 28 -16.40 -9.17 -8.87
N MET A 29 -15.85 -8.24 -8.08
CA MET A 29 -15.99 -8.16 -6.63
C MET A 29 -16.15 -6.70 -6.19
N PRO A 30 -17.35 -6.12 -6.33
CA PRO A 30 -17.61 -4.70 -6.03
C PRO A 30 -17.30 -4.26 -4.60
N ALA A 31 -17.29 -5.20 -3.66
CA ALA A 31 -16.99 -4.98 -2.25
C ALA A 31 -15.54 -5.33 -1.87
N MET A 32 -14.65 -5.60 -2.84
CA MET A 32 -13.26 -5.95 -2.56
C MET A 32 -12.55 -4.79 -1.85
N LYS A 33 -11.72 -5.15 -0.88
CA LYS A 33 -10.94 -4.23 -0.06
C LYS A 33 -9.46 -4.59 -0.15
N ALA A 34 -8.61 -3.58 -0.31
CA ALA A 34 -7.16 -3.68 -0.12
C ALA A 34 -6.64 -2.49 0.69
N ASP A 35 -5.70 -2.78 1.59
CA ASP A 35 -4.99 -1.83 2.44
C ASP A 35 -3.47 -1.99 2.21
N GLY A 36 -2.66 -1.13 2.83
CA GLY A 36 -1.20 -1.23 2.81
C GLY A 36 -0.55 -1.01 4.17
N LEU A 37 0.45 -1.83 4.48
CA LEU A 37 1.38 -1.61 5.58
C LEU A 37 2.74 -1.22 4.99
N ILE A 38 3.34 -0.15 5.49
CA ILE A 38 4.60 0.37 4.99
C ILE A 38 5.59 0.39 6.14
N ILE A 39 6.70 -0.34 6.01
CA ILE A 39 7.78 -0.36 6.99
C ILE A 39 8.90 0.51 6.43
N THR A 40 9.01 1.73 6.95
CA THR A 40 10.02 2.71 6.52
C THR A 40 10.26 3.75 7.62
N PRO A 41 11.53 4.02 7.97
CA PRO A 41 11.88 5.15 8.84
C PRO A 41 11.81 6.50 8.12
N SER A 42 11.46 6.52 6.82
CA SER A 42 11.35 7.72 6.00
C SER A 42 12.68 8.47 5.88
N HIS A 43 12.90 9.48 6.72
CA HIS A 43 14.11 10.30 6.78
C HIS A 43 14.71 10.31 8.19
N ASN A 44 14.22 9.46 9.08
CA ASN A 44 14.76 9.30 10.41
C ASN A 44 16.17 8.70 10.35
N PRO A 45 16.96 8.88 11.43
CA PRO A 45 18.26 8.24 11.56
C PRO A 45 18.21 6.71 11.31
N PRO A 46 19.33 6.08 10.88
CA PRO A 46 19.37 4.65 10.52
C PRO A 46 18.96 3.69 11.64
N GLU A 47 19.13 4.10 12.90
CA GLU A 47 18.75 3.34 14.09
C GLU A 47 17.23 3.30 14.33
N ASP A 48 16.48 4.21 13.71
CA ASP A 48 15.03 4.27 13.84
C ASP A 48 14.37 3.31 12.85
N GLY A 49 13.36 2.59 13.34
CA GLY A 49 12.37 1.93 12.51
C GLY A 49 11.16 2.84 12.29
N GLY A 50 10.29 2.48 11.34
CA GLY A 50 9.02 3.17 11.18
C GLY A 50 7.96 2.29 10.55
N ILE A 51 6.73 2.40 11.03
CA ILE A 51 5.57 1.70 10.49
C ILE A 51 4.50 2.75 10.15
N LYS A 52 3.97 2.70 8.93
CA LYS A 52 2.87 3.54 8.46
C LYS A 52 1.76 2.64 7.91
N TYR A 53 0.53 2.87 8.34
CA TYR A 53 -0.65 2.19 7.81
C TYR A 53 -1.33 3.08 6.77
N ASN A 54 -1.53 2.55 5.58
CA ASN A 54 -2.30 3.18 4.53
C ASN A 54 -3.64 2.45 4.39
N PRO A 55 -4.71 2.98 5.00
CA PRO A 55 -6.02 2.36 4.90
C PRO A 55 -6.55 2.42 3.47
N LEU A 56 -7.58 1.62 3.24
CA LEU A 56 -8.45 1.61 2.09
C LEU A 56 -8.73 3.03 1.59
N PRO A 57 -8.54 3.29 0.29
CA PRO A 57 -8.92 4.56 -0.27
C PRO A 57 -10.42 4.75 -0.09
N ARG A 58 -10.81 5.86 0.56
CA ARG A 58 -12.20 6.29 0.61
C ARG A 58 -12.60 6.73 -0.79
N TRP A 59 -13.14 5.80 -1.59
CA TRP A 59 -13.87 6.16 -2.81
C TRP A 59 -15.07 7.05 -2.41
N PRO A 60 -15.47 8.06 -3.21
CA PRO A 60 -16.63 8.88 -2.87
C PRO A 60 -17.86 7.99 -2.71
N ARG A 61 -18.56 8.17 -1.59
CA ARG A 61 -19.93 7.67 -1.42
C ARG A 61 -20.84 8.35 -2.42
#